data_AF-A0A067QR56-F1
#
_entry.id   AF-A0A067QR56-F1
#
_cell.length_a   1.000
_cell.length_b   1.000
_cell.length_c   1.000
_cell.angle_alpha   90.00
_cell.angle_beta   90.00
_cell.angle_gamma   90.00
#
_symmetry.space_group_name_H-M   'P 1'
#
loop_
_entity.id
_entity.type
_entity.pdbx_description
1 polymer ?
#
loop_
_entity_poly.entity_id
_entity_poly.type
_entity_poly.pdbx_seq_one_letter_code
_entity_poly.pdbx_strand_id
1 'polypeptide(L)'
;MGELKLCLSGGKGSSCRTVKHITPISASLNKPSAVRQIQLLLEESFFHGQPASTRKTVEYVAERVASCCVKHVCNNLLLSVKQQGAAGVAQLVSASAIIDAVNSISEIDAKQLKESLLREVASIADRCCDDFKLHCDVGKYCMHRCRLALPVLLADDVLEPVCIMCAQIAARISQERVNTWIQSHITPGLFMKDFQLEIEKAFRNVGKLDHRNESVCKSSHVVPLGGRNVKHMDIVESPARAIMRMQNMMWRLLEGDSCYVSEQQVLLTLAVIQGTLHNRGDLIPSAERLLPSMVLDLAVILVAHHPDMMTTGLMEHFVSVWHVCEECDGLTRLLCPRNMLLLSQSRHAAGKVWTCLAGLLAYLLSCEVLLPDKLEQQCVALLQSTWPQEILNLIAFCIREVMRLYCASKDYKFTLLMEWLSEMCDDIAFSD
;
A
#
# COMPACT_ATOMS: atom_id res chain seq x y z
N MET A 1 -29.95 37.39 -17.08
CA MET A 1 -29.98 38.80 -16.63
C MET A 1 -29.33 38.89 -15.26
N GLY A 2 -28.08 39.36 -15.18
CA GLY A 2 -27.36 39.50 -13.91
C GLY A 2 -25.93 40.01 -14.07
N GLU A 3 -25.26 39.66 -15.17
CA GLU A 3 -23.82 39.98 -15.35
C GLU A 3 -23.49 40.98 -16.48
N LEU A 4 -24.49 41.57 -17.14
CA LEU A 4 -24.31 42.55 -18.21
C LEU A 4 -24.56 44.01 -17.79
N LYS A 5 -24.72 44.29 -16.49
CA LYS A 5 -25.04 45.64 -15.98
C LYS A 5 -23.89 46.38 -15.31
N LEU A 6 -22.71 45.76 -15.16
CA LEU A 6 -21.53 46.42 -14.56
C LEU A 6 -20.58 47.06 -15.58
N CYS A 7 -20.73 46.78 -16.89
CA CYS A 7 -19.84 47.30 -17.93
C CYS A 7 -20.30 48.62 -18.57
N LEU A 8 -21.37 49.25 -18.08
CA LEU A 8 -21.88 50.51 -18.61
C LEU A 8 -22.22 51.50 -17.48
N SER A 9 -21.20 51.96 -16.77
CA SER A 9 -21.22 53.29 -16.14
C SER A 9 -19.82 53.89 -16.22
N GLY A 10 -19.57 54.56 -17.34
CA GLY A 10 -18.40 55.43 -17.50
C GLY A 10 -18.66 56.78 -16.82
N GLY A 11 -17.70 57.23 -16.02
CA GLY A 11 -17.70 58.56 -15.42
C GLY A 11 -16.30 58.97 -14.99
N LYS A 12 -15.65 59.78 -15.84
CA LYS A 12 -14.32 60.39 -15.68
C LYS A 12 -14.12 61.03 -14.30
N GLY A 13 -13.00 60.74 -13.64
CA GLY A 13 -12.59 61.41 -12.41
C GLY A 13 -11.12 61.13 -12.05
N SER A 14 -10.30 62.16 -12.18
CA SER A 14 -8.88 62.23 -11.81
C SER A 14 -8.61 61.87 -10.33
N SER A 15 -7.76 60.87 -10.07
CA SER A 15 -6.75 60.81 -8.99
C SER A 15 -6.38 59.34 -8.72
N CYS A 16 -5.21 58.91 -9.21
CA CYS A 16 -4.66 57.60 -8.90
C CYS A 16 -4.10 57.60 -7.47
N ARG A 17 -4.97 57.37 -6.47
CA ARG A 17 -4.56 56.82 -5.18
C ARG A 17 -4.84 55.33 -5.21
N THR A 18 -3.79 54.54 -5.39
CA THR A 18 -3.83 53.09 -5.20
C THR A 18 -4.25 52.77 -3.77
N VAL A 19 -5.54 52.51 -3.57
CA VAL A 19 -6.08 51.91 -2.36
C VAL A 19 -5.52 50.50 -2.29
N LYS A 20 -4.53 50.29 -1.42
CA LYS A 20 -4.01 48.96 -1.11
C LYS A 20 -5.12 48.18 -0.41
N HIS A 21 -5.72 47.23 -1.10
CA HIS A 21 -6.61 46.24 -0.52
C HIS A 21 -5.83 45.45 0.54
N ILE A 22 -6.09 45.70 1.82
CA ILE A 22 -5.58 44.87 2.92
C ILE A 22 -6.63 43.78 3.12
N THR A 23 -6.30 42.55 2.73
CA THR A 23 -7.10 41.37 3.08
C THR A 23 -6.97 41.13 4.58
N PRO A 24 -8.05 41.03 5.36
CA PRO A 24 -7.94 40.70 6.77
C PRO A 24 -7.56 39.21 6.89
N ILE A 25 -6.37 38.94 7.43
CA ILE A 25 -5.92 37.58 7.71
C ILE A 25 -6.66 37.10 8.97
N SER A 26 -7.32 35.96 8.86
CA SER A 26 -8.08 35.30 9.93
C SER A 26 -7.20 35.08 11.16
N ALA A 27 -7.60 35.69 12.29
CA ALA A 27 -6.94 35.55 13.57
C ALA A 27 -7.04 34.11 14.07
N SER A 28 -5.92 33.40 14.09
CA SER A 28 -5.73 32.18 14.88
C SER A 28 -4.80 32.49 16.07
N LEU A 29 -5.14 31.91 17.22
CA LEU A 29 -4.55 32.16 18.54
C LEU A 29 -3.02 31.96 18.53
N ASN A 30 -2.28 33.06 18.53
CA ASN A 30 -1.02 33.33 19.24
C ASN A 30 -0.39 34.57 18.61
N LYS A 31 -0.40 35.72 19.31
CA LYS A 31 0.30 36.91 18.80
C LYS A 31 1.78 36.56 18.61
N PRO A 32 2.35 36.66 17.40
CA PRO A 32 3.77 36.42 17.22
C PRO A 32 4.54 37.41 18.09
N SER A 33 5.58 36.95 18.79
CA SER A 33 6.45 37.85 19.55
C SER A 33 7.02 38.92 18.60
N ALA A 34 7.32 40.11 19.12
CA ALA A 34 7.92 41.19 18.32
C ALA A 34 9.18 40.71 17.58
N VAL A 35 9.95 39.81 18.18
CA VAL A 35 11.12 39.14 17.59
C VAL A 35 10.75 38.29 16.37
N ARG A 36 9.68 37.49 16.45
CA ARG A 36 9.21 36.66 15.33
C ARG A 36 8.71 37.49 14.16
N GLN A 37 8.03 38.61 14.45
CA GLN A 37 7.55 39.51 13.40
C GLN A 37 8.72 40.19 12.66
N ILE A 38 9.76 40.61 13.39
CA ILE A 38 10.99 41.14 12.79
C ILE A 38 11.67 40.09 11.92
N GLN A 39 11.76 38.85 12.41
CA GLN A 39 12.36 37.75 11.64
C GLN A 39 11.62 37.50 10.31
N LEU A 40 10.29 37.46 10.33
CA LEU A 40 9.50 37.26 9.10
C LEU A 40 9.71 38.40 8.09
N LEU A 41 9.81 39.64 8.56
CA LEU A 41 10.10 40.80 7.69
C LEU A 41 11.50 40.72 7.07
N LEU A 42 12.51 40.26 7.83
CA LEU A 42 13.87 40.05 7.31
C LEU A 42 13.91 38.95 6.26
N GLU A 43 13.18 37.85 6.47
CA GLU A 43 13.07 36.77 5.48
C GLU A 43 12.34 37.22 4.22
N GLU A 44 11.26 38.01 4.38
CA GLU A 44 10.55 38.59 3.26
C GLU A 44 11.45 39.53 2.46
N SER A 45 12.19 40.41 3.14
CA SER A 45 13.19 41.31 2.52
C SER A 45 14.30 40.53 1.81
N PHE A 46 14.80 39.45 2.40
CA PHE A 46 15.79 38.56 1.77
C PHE A 46 15.28 38.02 0.43
N PHE A 47 14.06 37.49 0.38
CA PHE A 47 13.52 36.95 -0.87
C PHE A 47 13.12 38.02 -1.89
N HIS A 48 12.94 39.29 -1.52
CA HIS A 48 12.77 40.37 -2.48
C HIS A 48 14.03 40.61 -3.32
N GLY A 49 15.21 40.27 -2.78
CA GLY A 49 16.49 40.33 -3.48
C GLY A 49 16.87 39.05 -4.24
N GLN A 50 15.99 38.03 -4.28
CA GLN A 50 16.27 36.73 -4.91
C GLN A 50 15.30 36.42 -6.04
N PRO A 51 15.68 35.57 -7.02
CA PRO A 51 14.76 35.09 -8.04
C PRO A 51 13.53 34.40 -7.45
N ALA A 52 12.38 34.55 -8.10
CA ALA A 52 11.13 33.91 -7.67
C ALA A 52 11.23 32.36 -7.64
N SER A 53 12.10 31.76 -8.46
CA SER A 53 12.42 30.33 -8.44
C SER A 53 13.02 29.90 -7.10
N THR A 54 13.97 30.66 -6.53
CA THR A 54 14.60 30.39 -5.23
C THR A 54 13.56 30.31 -4.11
N ARG A 55 12.61 31.26 -4.08
CA ARG A 55 11.52 31.25 -3.09
C ARG A 55 10.66 29.99 -3.22
N LYS A 56 10.24 29.65 -4.45
CA LYS A 56 9.43 28.44 -4.71
C LYS A 56 10.17 27.15 -4.32
N THR A 57 11.46 27.06 -4.61
CA THR A 57 12.28 25.91 -4.21
C THR A 57 12.37 25.77 -2.71
N VAL A 58 12.58 26.88 -1.97
CA VAL A 58 12.59 26.88 -0.51
C VAL A 58 11.25 26.43 0.07
N GLU A 59 10.13 26.96 -0.44
CA GLU A 59 8.79 26.56 -0.01
C GLU A 59 8.52 25.07 -0.26
N TYR A 60 8.90 24.58 -1.44
CA TYR A 60 8.78 23.17 -1.81
C TYR A 60 9.60 22.26 -0.89
N VAL A 61 10.88 22.59 -0.68
CA VAL A 61 11.75 21.82 0.23
C VAL A 61 11.17 21.84 1.64
N ALA A 62 10.70 23.00 2.12
CA ALA A 62 10.12 23.11 3.44
C ALA A 62 8.89 22.19 3.62
N GLU A 63 8.04 22.08 2.60
CA GLU A 63 6.87 21.19 2.62
C GLU A 63 7.26 19.71 2.59
N ARG A 64 8.19 19.33 1.72
CA ARG A 64 8.66 17.94 1.62
C ARG A 64 9.37 17.49 2.89
N VAL A 65 10.23 18.35 3.45
CA VAL A 65 10.94 18.08 4.71
C VAL A 65 9.97 17.97 5.88
N ALA A 66 8.96 18.84 5.96
CA ALA A 66 7.92 18.74 6.99
C ALA A 66 7.17 17.39 6.91
N SER A 67 6.76 16.97 5.71
CA SER A 67 6.09 15.67 5.50
C SER A 67 6.98 14.49 5.91
N CYS A 68 8.25 14.51 5.51
CA CYS A 68 9.22 13.48 5.89
C CYS A 68 9.48 13.46 7.41
N CYS A 69 9.49 14.62 8.06
CA CYS A 69 9.66 14.72 9.51
C CYS A 69 8.44 14.15 10.25
N VAL A 70 7.22 14.44 9.80
CA VAL A 70 5.99 13.82 10.35
C VAL A 70 6.05 12.30 10.25
N LYS A 71 6.48 11.74 9.12
CA LYS A 71 6.66 10.28 8.98
C LYS A 71 7.69 9.74 9.96
N HIS A 72 8.82 10.43 10.12
CA HIS A 72 9.85 10.05 11.08
C HIS A 72 9.34 10.06 12.53
N VAL A 73 8.58 11.09 12.89
CA VAL A 73 7.89 11.23 14.18
C VAL A 73 6.95 10.04 14.42
N CYS A 74 6.05 9.74 13.48
CA CYS A 74 5.08 8.65 13.63
C CYS A 74 5.76 7.27 13.75
N ASN A 75 6.78 7.01 12.93
CA ASN A 75 7.35 5.66 12.80
C ASN A 75 8.39 5.35 13.89
N ASN A 76 9.08 6.37 14.42
CA ASN A 76 10.18 6.15 15.37
C ASN A 76 9.85 6.71 16.75
N LEU A 77 9.57 8.01 16.84
CA LEU A 77 9.45 8.71 18.12
C LEU A 77 8.13 8.39 18.84
N LEU A 78 7.04 8.26 18.10
CA LEU A 78 5.73 7.95 18.66
C LEU A 78 5.64 6.49 19.11
N LEU A 79 6.39 5.59 18.46
CA LEU A 79 6.42 4.16 18.81
C LEU A 79 7.04 3.94 20.19
N SER A 80 8.16 4.62 20.51
CA SER A 80 8.83 4.47 21.81
C SER A 80 7.98 4.98 22.96
N VAL A 81 7.28 6.11 22.78
CA VAL A 81 6.38 6.66 23.82
C VAL A 81 5.16 5.76 24.02
N LYS A 82 4.60 5.19 22.95
CA LYS A 82 3.51 4.21 23.07
C LYS A 82 3.93 2.96 23.84
N GLN A 83 5.14 2.46 23.61
CA GLN A 83 5.66 1.29 24.33
C GLN A 83 5.87 1.58 25.83
N GLN A 84 6.38 2.75 26.18
CA GLN A 84 6.53 3.17 27.59
C GLN A 84 5.17 3.33 28.27
N GLY A 85 4.20 3.95 27.61
CA GLY A 85 2.84 4.07 28.12
C GLY A 85 2.15 2.71 28.29
N ALA A 86 2.32 1.79 27.34
CA ALA A 86 1.80 0.43 27.44
C ALA A 86 2.42 -0.35 28.61
N ALA A 87 3.73 -0.20 28.85
CA ALA A 87 4.39 -0.79 30.01
C ALA A 87 3.84 -0.23 31.33
N GLY A 88 3.58 1.08 31.41
CA GLY A 88 2.93 1.71 32.56
C GLY A 88 1.50 1.19 32.79
N VAL A 89 0.73 0.97 31.72
CA VAL A 89 -0.61 0.37 31.79
C VAL A 89 -0.53 -1.10 32.24
N ALA A 90 0.41 -1.88 31.73
CA ALA A 90 0.64 -3.26 32.17
C ALA A 90 1.04 -3.36 33.65
N GLN A 91 1.84 -2.40 34.14
CA GLN A 91 2.16 -2.27 35.56
C GLN A 91 0.93 -1.91 36.39
N LEU A 92 0.08 -0.99 35.94
CA LEU A 92 -1.17 -0.68 36.64
C LEU A 92 -2.12 -1.88 36.67
N VAL A 93 -2.25 -2.60 35.55
CA VAL A 93 -3.09 -3.81 35.43
C VAL A 93 -2.60 -4.95 36.33
N SER A 94 -1.28 -5.07 36.53
CA SER A 94 -0.70 -6.08 37.43
C SER A 94 -0.69 -5.64 38.90
N ALA A 95 -0.45 -4.36 39.19
CA ALA A 95 -0.48 -3.81 40.55
C ALA A 95 -1.90 -3.71 41.13
N SER A 96 -2.91 -3.52 40.27
CA SER A 96 -4.34 -3.45 40.68
C SER A 96 -4.98 -4.81 40.99
N ALA A 97 -4.19 -5.89 41.12
CA ALA A 97 -4.66 -7.20 41.58
C ALA A 97 -5.96 -7.69 40.88
N ILE A 98 -6.10 -7.45 39.57
CA ILE A 98 -7.24 -7.93 38.78
C ILE A 98 -7.32 -9.47 38.82
N ILE A 99 -6.18 -10.14 39.03
CA ILE A 99 -6.06 -11.61 39.11
C ILE A 99 -6.57 -12.16 40.45
N ASP A 100 -6.40 -11.44 41.56
CA ASP A 100 -6.82 -11.91 42.89
C ASP A 100 -8.22 -11.40 43.28
N ALA A 101 -8.63 -10.22 42.80
CA ALA A 101 -9.85 -9.55 43.23
C ALA A 101 -11.12 -10.03 42.47
N VAL A 102 -11.01 -10.46 41.21
CA VAL A 102 -12.20 -10.82 40.42
C VAL A 102 -12.83 -12.17 40.81
N ASN A 103 -12.09 -13.04 41.52
CA ASN A 103 -12.64 -14.30 42.03
C ASN A 103 -13.61 -14.12 43.21
N SER A 104 -13.82 -12.91 43.73
CA SER A 104 -14.65 -12.69 44.94
C SER A 104 -15.48 -11.39 44.95
N ILE A 105 -15.60 -10.70 43.81
CA ILE A 105 -16.19 -9.35 43.76
C ILE A 105 -17.44 -9.31 42.88
N SER A 106 -18.46 -8.55 43.31
CA SER A 106 -19.75 -8.42 42.62
C SER A 106 -19.64 -7.70 41.27
N GLU A 107 -20.62 -7.90 40.38
CA GLU A 107 -20.70 -7.29 39.04
C GLU A 107 -20.68 -5.74 39.06
N ILE A 108 -21.06 -5.14 40.19
CA ILE A 108 -21.13 -3.68 40.39
C ILE A 108 -19.74 -3.12 40.69
N ASP A 109 -18.98 -3.82 41.52
CA ASP A 109 -17.63 -3.43 41.95
C ASP A 109 -16.60 -3.60 40.81
N ALA A 110 -16.81 -4.59 39.92
CA ALA A 110 -16.02 -4.76 38.70
C ALA A 110 -16.17 -3.59 37.71
N LYS A 111 -17.37 -3.01 37.61
CA LYS A 111 -17.62 -1.81 36.79
C LYS A 111 -16.96 -0.57 37.38
N GLN A 112 -17.04 -0.37 38.69
CA GLN A 112 -16.39 0.76 39.36
C GLN A 112 -14.86 0.69 39.28
N LEU A 113 -14.28 -0.52 39.42
CA LEU A 113 -12.85 -0.75 39.23
C LEU A 113 -12.40 -0.43 37.80
N LYS A 114 -13.18 -0.85 36.80
CA LYS A 114 -12.93 -0.52 35.39
C LYS A 114 -12.98 0.99 35.14
N GLU A 115 -13.93 1.71 35.73
CA GLU A 115 -14.01 3.17 35.64
C GLU A 115 -12.86 3.89 36.35
N SER A 116 -12.35 3.33 37.45
CA SER A 116 -11.16 3.85 38.12
C SER A 116 -9.90 3.66 37.27
N LEU A 117 -9.71 2.47 36.70
CA LEU A 117 -8.59 2.15 35.82
C LEU A 117 -8.62 2.99 34.54
N LEU A 118 -9.79 3.20 33.94
CA LEU A 118 -9.91 4.07 32.77
C LEU A 118 -9.52 5.53 33.07
N ARG A 119 -9.77 6.02 34.29
CA ARG A 119 -9.32 7.34 34.73
C ARG A 119 -7.80 7.42 34.90
N GLU A 120 -7.18 6.39 35.46
CA GLU A 120 -5.72 6.35 35.59
C GLU A 120 -5.01 6.20 34.25
N VAL A 121 -5.58 5.41 33.33
CA VAL A 121 -5.07 5.28 31.97
C VAL A 121 -5.24 6.57 31.16
N ALA A 122 -6.32 7.31 31.37
CA ALA A 122 -6.46 8.67 30.84
C ALA A 122 -5.34 9.59 31.34
N SER A 123 -5.01 9.53 32.63
CA SER A 123 -3.90 10.28 33.19
C SER A 123 -2.53 9.86 32.61
N ILE A 124 -2.31 8.58 32.32
CA ILE A 124 -1.10 8.11 31.62
C ILE A 124 -1.07 8.65 30.18
N ALA A 125 -2.18 8.58 29.46
CA ALA A 125 -2.27 9.05 28.09
C ALA A 125 -2.00 10.56 27.98
N ASP A 126 -2.52 11.35 28.92
CA ASP A 126 -2.24 12.78 29.01
C ASP A 126 -0.76 13.04 29.31
N ARG A 127 -0.17 12.34 30.29
CA ARG A 127 1.28 12.46 30.58
C ARG A 127 2.15 12.09 29.38
N CYS A 128 1.86 10.99 28.70
CA CYS A 128 2.61 10.59 27.51
C CYS A 128 2.47 11.62 26.37
N CYS A 129 1.29 12.23 26.23
CA CYS A 129 1.06 13.27 25.23
C CYS A 129 1.86 14.53 25.55
N ASP A 130 1.85 15.00 26.80
CA ASP A 130 2.57 16.20 27.23
C ASP A 130 4.08 16.00 27.20
N ASP A 131 4.55 14.84 27.66
CA ASP A 131 5.97 14.47 27.66
C ASP A 131 6.51 14.40 26.23
N PHE A 132 5.75 13.82 25.31
CA PHE A 132 6.08 13.79 23.89
C PHE A 132 6.15 15.19 23.29
N LYS A 133 5.19 16.07 23.61
CA LYS A 133 5.18 17.45 23.12
C LYS A 133 6.35 18.28 23.68
N LEU A 134 6.83 17.97 24.87
CA LEU A 134 7.93 18.68 25.52
C LEU A 134 9.31 18.23 25.01
N HIS A 135 9.47 16.94 24.72
CA HIS A 135 10.77 16.35 24.37
C HIS A 135 11.01 16.16 22.86
N CYS A 136 10.01 16.40 22.01
CA CYS A 136 10.15 16.24 20.56
C CYS A 136 10.92 17.42 19.93
N ASP A 137 12.24 17.28 19.78
CA ASP A 137 13.08 18.22 19.02
C ASP A 137 13.17 17.83 17.54
N VAL A 138 12.33 18.46 16.71
CA VAL A 138 12.34 18.29 15.25
C VAL A 138 13.33 19.22 14.54
N GLY A 139 13.99 20.12 15.29
CA GLY A 139 14.80 21.19 14.73
C GLY A 139 16.05 20.69 14.01
N LYS A 140 16.76 19.77 14.65
CA LYS A 140 17.97 19.13 14.09
C LYS A 140 17.66 18.34 12.83
N TYR A 141 16.56 17.58 12.84
CA TYR A 141 16.13 16.79 11.70
C TYR A 141 15.79 17.67 10.48
N CYS A 142 14.96 18.69 10.68
CA CYS A 142 14.59 19.63 9.62
C CYS A 142 15.81 20.37 9.06
N MET A 143 16.69 20.87 9.93
CA MET A 143 17.91 21.57 9.51
C MET A 143 18.83 20.68 8.69
N HIS A 144 19.08 19.45 9.14
CA HIS A 144 19.93 18.50 8.42
C HIS A 144 19.39 18.19 7.02
N ARG A 145 18.08 17.91 6.91
CA ARG A 145 17.44 17.59 5.61
C ARG A 145 17.42 18.78 4.66
N CYS A 146 17.16 20.00 5.16
CA CYS A 146 17.19 21.21 4.34
C CYS A 146 18.60 21.52 3.81
N ARG A 147 19.64 21.32 4.63
CA ARG A 147 21.05 21.51 4.21
C ARG A 147 21.49 20.54 3.13
N LEU A 148 20.93 19.34 3.08
CA LEU A 148 21.22 18.39 2.01
C LEU A 148 20.42 18.66 0.73
N ALA A 149 19.16 19.08 0.87
CA ALA A 149 18.25 19.22 -0.27
C ALA A 149 18.48 20.51 -1.08
N LEU A 150 18.73 21.64 -0.41
CA LEU A 150 18.79 22.93 -1.09
C LEU A 150 20.00 23.14 -2.00
N PRO A 151 21.22 22.70 -1.66
CA PRO A 151 22.37 22.83 -2.56
C PRO A 151 22.17 22.09 -3.89
N VAL A 152 21.35 21.03 -3.91
CA VAL A 152 21.08 20.23 -5.12
C VAL A 152 19.93 20.80 -5.96
N LEU A 153 19.04 21.58 -5.36
CA LEU A 153 17.81 22.06 -6.00
C LEU A 153 17.86 23.55 -6.38
N LEU A 154 18.80 24.31 -5.82
CA LEU A 154 19.08 25.68 -6.23
C LEU A 154 20.00 25.68 -7.47
N ALA A 155 20.01 26.79 -8.20
CA ALA A 155 20.87 26.92 -9.37
C ALA A 155 22.35 27.03 -8.97
N ASP A 156 23.24 26.56 -9.86
CA ASP A 156 24.69 26.47 -9.61
C ASP A 156 25.37 27.83 -9.38
N ASP A 157 24.73 28.92 -9.78
CA ASP A 157 25.20 30.31 -9.62
C ASP A 157 24.85 30.93 -8.26
N VAL A 158 24.14 30.20 -7.39
CA VAL A 158 23.76 30.69 -6.05
C VAL A 158 24.95 30.67 -5.10
N LEU A 159 25.27 31.85 -4.54
CA LEU A 159 26.33 32.00 -3.54
C LEU A 159 26.05 31.17 -2.28
N GLU A 160 27.10 30.57 -1.70
CA GLU A 160 27.02 29.74 -0.50
C GLU A 160 26.27 30.39 0.69
N PRO A 161 26.49 31.70 1.02
CA PRO A 161 25.74 32.36 2.09
C PRO A 161 24.22 32.43 1.83
N VAL A 162 23.81 32.55 0.56
CA VAL A 162 22.40 32.57 0.15
C VAL A 162 21.81 31.17 0.34
N CYS A 163 22.54 30.12 -0.04
CA CYS A 163 22.11 28.74 0.18
C CYS A 163 21.96 28.40 1.67
N ILE A 164 22.90 28.86 2.52
CA ILE A 164 22.81 28.69 3.97
C ILE A 164 21.57 29.38 4.53
N MET A 165 21.31 30.63 4.12
CA MET A 165 20.13 31.38 4.54
C MET A 165 18.84 30.69 4.08
N CYS A 166 18.76 30.25 2.82
CA CYS A 166 17.64 29.45 2.30
C CYS A 166 17.39 28.19 3.14
N ALA A 167 18.45 27.49 3.56
CA ALA A 167 18.33 26.30 4.39
C ALA A 167 17.84 26.60 5.81
N GLN A 168 18.27 27.72 6.40
CA GLN A 168 17.78 28.17 7.70
C GLN A 168 16.30 28.53 7.64
N ILE A 169 15.88 29.26 6.62
CA ILE A 169 14.47 29.65 6.42
C ILE A 169 13.61 28.41 6.15
N ALA A 170 14.04 27.52 5.25
CA ALA A 170 13.33 26.27 4.96
C ALA A 170 13.17 25.43 6.23
N ALA A 171 14.25 25.26 7.01
CA ALA A 171 14.23 24.49 8.24
C ALA A 171 13.26 25.09 9.27
N ARG A 172 13.24 26.42 9.44
CA ARG A 172 12.29 27.11 10.32
C ARG A 172 10.84 26.85 9.88
N ILE A 173 10.54 27.04 8.59
CA ILE A 173 9.19 26.82 8.05
C ILE A 173 8.77 25.36 8.25
N SER A 174 9.65 24.40 7.98
CA SER A 174 9.39 22.98 8.24
C SER A 174 9.12 22.70 9.71
N GLN A 175 9.95 23.22 10.62
CA GLN A 175 9.78 23.05 12.06
C GLN A 175 8.44 23.62 12.54
N GLU A 176 8.06 24.83 12.10
CA GLU A 176 6.78 25.42 12.48
C GLU A 176 5.60 24.57 12.01
N ARG A 177 5.65 24.08 10.78
CA ARG A 177 4.60 23.19 10.23
C ARG A 177 4.50 21.88 11.01
N VAL A 178 5.64 21.26 11.31
CA VAL A 178 5.67 20.01 12.09
C VAL A 178 5.21 20.25 13.52
N ASN A 179 5.62 21.33 14.18
CA ASN A 179 5.16 21.67 15.53
C ASN A 179 3.66 21.95 15.56
N THR A 180 3.14 22.68 14.56
CA THR A 180 1.69 22.89 14.41
C THR A 180 0.97 21.57 14.23
N TRP A 181 1.52 20.67 13.41
CA TRP A 181 0.97 19.34 13.22
C TRP A 181 0.99 18.52 14.52
N ILE A 182 2.10 18.51 15.26
CA ILE A 182 2.23 17.81 16.54
C ILE A 182 1.16 18.31 17.53
N GLN A 183 1.01 19.63 17.65
CA GLN A 183 0.04 20.19 18.58
C GLN A 183 -1.41 19.84 18.23
N SER A 184 -1.75 19.79 16.94
CA SER A 184 -3.11 19.49 16.47
C SER A 184 -3.45 18.00 16.37
N HIS A 185 -2.48 17.13 16.06
CA HIS A 185 -2.72 15.72 15.73
C HIS A 185 -2.30 14.75 16.84
N ILE A 186 -1.30 15.11 17.66
CA ILE A 186 -0.93 14.31 18.83
C ILE A 186 -1.86 14.72 19.97
N THR A 187 -2.94 13.95 20.11
CA THR A 187 -3.96 14.12 21.14
C THR A 187 -3.95 12.93 22.11
N PRO A 188 -4.39 13.10 23.37
CA PRO A 188 -4.50 11.99 24.31
C PRO A 188 -5.36 10.83 23.79
N GLY A 189 -6.36 11.13 22.96
CA GLY A 189 -7.20 10.14 22.29
C GLY A 189 -6.44 9.15 21.40
N LEU A 190 -5.27 9.53 20.89
CA LEU A 190 -4.39 8.65 20.11
C LEU A 190 -3.80 7.52 20.96
N PHE A 191 -3.47 7.80 22.21
CA PHE A 191 -2.90 6.83 23.16
C PHE A 191 -4.00 6.04 23.88
N MET A 192 -5.12 6.69 24.19
CA MET A 192 -6.25 6.09 24.90
C MET A 192 -6.81 4.86 24.21
N LYS A 193 -6.95 4.87 22.87
CA LYS A 193 -7.46 3.72 22.13
C LYS A 193 -6.54 2.50 22.25
N ASP A 194 -5.24 2.71 22.17
CA ASP A 194 -4.25 1.64 22.28
C ASP A 194 -4.21 1.06 23.71
N PHE A 195 -4.33 1.92 24.72
CA PHE A 195 -4.32 1.50 26.13
C PHE A 195 -5.64 0.88 26.60
N GLN A 196 -6.78 1.32 26.07
CA GLN A 196 -8.09 0.68 26.36
C GLN A 196 -8.12 -0.77 25.89
N LEU A 197 -7.53 -1.08 24.74
CA LEU A 197 -7.44 -2.44 24.23
C LEU A 197 -6.61 -3.35 25.15
N GLU A 198 -5.57 -2.82 25.79
CA GLU A 198 -4.76 -3.54 26.79
C GLU A 198 -5.60 -3.89 28.03
N ILE A 199 -6.36 -2.92 28.57
CA ILE A 199 -7.27 -3.15 29.72
C ILE A 199 -8.32 -4.20 29.35
N GLU A 200 -8.97 -4.08 28.20
CA GLU A 200 -10.00 -5.04 27.79
C GLU A 200 -9.44 -6.46 27.62
N LYS A 201 -8.21 -6.61 27.13
CA LYS A 201 -7.53 -7.92 27.08
C LYS A 201 -7.31 -8.48 28.47
N ALA A 202 -6.90 -7.66 29.43
CA ALA A 202 -6.70 -8.08 30.82
C ALA A 202 -8.01 -8.58 31.45
N PHE A 203 -9.12 -7.84 31.30
CA PHE A 203 -10.44 -8.27 31.80
C PHE A 203 -10.98 -9.52 31.08
N ARG A 204 -10.74 -9.68 29.77
CA ARG A 204 -11.13 -10.90 29.01
C ARG A 204 -10.35 -12.15 29.39
N ASN A 205 -9.12 -12.01 29.87
CA ASN A 205 -8.27 -13.14 30.28
C ASN A 205 -8.69 -13.72 31.64
N VAL A 206 -9.32 -12.92 32.50
CA VAL A 206 -9.77 -13.32 33.83
C VAL A 206 -11.02 -14.21 33.77
N GLY A 207 -11.97 -13.92 32.89
CA GLY A 207 -13.18 -14.75 32.68
C GLY A 207 -12.92 -16.14 32.07
N LYS A 208 -11.66 -16.51 31.80
CA LYS A 208 -11.27 -17.82 31.24
C LYS A 208 -10.57 -18.74 32.25
N LEU A 209 -10.45 -18.34 33.52
CA LEU A 209 -9.79 -19.15 34.55
C LEU A 209 -10.69 -20.27 35.11
N ASP A 210 -12.02 -20.21 34.94
CA ASP A 210 -12.96 -21.23 35.45
C ASP A 210 -13.03 -22.54 34.64
N HIS A 211 -12.31 -22.65 33.52
CA HIS A 211 -12.32 -23.86 32.68
C HIS A 211 -10.92 -24.47 32.48
N ARG A 212 -10.02 -24.29 33.45
CA ARG A 212 -8.64 -24.79 33.38
C ARG A 212 -8.43 -26.21 33.92
N ASN A 213 -9.48 -27.02 34.00
CA ASN A 213 -9.39 -28.47 34.17
C ASN A 213 -9.82 -29.20 32.88
N GLU A 214 -9.13 -28.94 31.78
CA GLU A 214 -8.93 -29.96 30.74
C GLU A 214 -7.79 -29.53 29.81
N SER A 215 -6.78 -30.37 29.75
CA SER A 215 -5.54 -30.15 29.02
C SER A 215 -5.78 -30.18 27.51
N VAL A 216 -5.72 -29.02 26.85
CA VAL A 216 -5.27 -28.91 25.46
C VAL A 216 -4.49 -27.61 25.31
N CYS A 217 -3.23 -27.73 24.89
CA CYS A 217 -2.35 -26.63 24.55
C CYS A 217 -3.05 -25.63 23.61
N LYS A 218 -3.46 -24.47 24.12
CA LYS A 218 -3.95 -23.34 23.30
C LYS A 218 -2.80 -22.36 23.07
N SER A 219 -1.98 -22.64 22.06
CA SER A 219 -1.36 -21.59 21.27
C SER A 219 -2.21 -21.39 20.02
N SER A 220 -3.09 -20.39 20.00
CA SER A 220 -3.44 -19.74 18.74
C SER A 220 -4.11 -18.40 19.06
N HIS A 221 -3.54 -17.33 18.52
CA HIS A 221 -4.27 -16.10 18.28
C HIS A 221 -5.51 -16.47 17.48
N VAL A 222 -6.69 -16.47 18.11
CA VAL A 222 -7.95 -16.52 17.36
C VAL A 222 -8.07 -15.16 16.67
N VAL A 223 -7.53 -15.07 15.46
CA VAL A 223 -7.78 -13.98 14.54
C VAL A 223 -9.30 -13.97 14.29
N PRO A 224 -9.99 -12.82 14.34
CA PRO A 224 -11.41 -12.76 14.06
C PRO A 224 -11.67 -13.45 12.72
N LEU A 225 -12.55 -14.46 12.72
CA LEU A 225 -13.03 -15.09 11.50
C LEU A 225 -13.54 -13.96 10.61
N GLY A 226 -12.86 -13.69 9.50
CA GLY A 226 -13.10 -12.55 8.62
C GLY A 226 -14.40 -12.68 7.83
N GLY A 227 -15.51 -13.04 8.49
CA GLY A 227 -16.80 -13.31 7.87
C GLY A 227 -16.91 -14.65 7.13
N ARG A 228 -15.88 -15.51 7.15
CA ARG A 228 -15.87 -16.80 6.44
C ARG A 228 -16.42 -17.93 7.30
N ASN A 229 -17.41 -18.66 6.78
CA ASN A 229 -17.99 -19.88 7.38
C ASN A 229 -17.12 -21.13 7.09
N VAL A 230 -15.82 -21.04 7.32
CA VAL A 230 -14.86 -22.13 7.04
C VAL A 230 -14.32 -22.67 8.36
N LYS A 231 -14.21 -24.00 8.48
CA LYS A 231 -13.56 -24.64 9.63
C LYS A 231 -12.07 -24.30 9.61
N HIS A 232 -11.66 -23.40 10.50
CA HIS A 232 -10.27 -22.97 10.61
C HIS A 232 -9.33 -24.14 10.97
N MET A 233 -8.27 -24.34 10.19
CA MET A 233 -7.24 -25.35 10.44
C MET A 233 -5.87 -24.70 10.68
N ASP A 234 -5.42 -24.68 11.94
CA ASP A 234 -4.11 -24.15 12.35
C ASP A 234 -2.91 -24.89 11.74
N ILE A 235 -3.11 -26.13 11.29
CA ILE A 235 -2.08 -26.97 10.64
C ILE A 235 -1.68 -26.41 9.27
N VAL A 236 -2.62 -25.75 8.59
CA VAL A 236 -2.38 -25.14 7.29
C VAL A 236 -1.61 -23.84 7.48
N GLU A 237 -0.66 -23.56 6.58
CA GLU A 237 0.17 -22.37 6.63
C GLU A 237 -0.68 -21.08 6.61
N SER A 238 -0.26 -20.07 7.38
CA SER A 238 -1.03 -18.83 7.50
C SER A 238 -1.00 -18.02 6.19
N PRO A 239 -2.03 -17.20 5.90
CA PRO A 239 -2.08 -16.38 4.69
C PRO A 239 -0.82 -15.53 4.45
N ALA A 240 -0.27 -14.93 5.52
CA ALA A 240 0.94 -14.13 5.42
C ALA A 240 2.16 -14.96 4.98
N ARG A 241 2.33 -16.16 5.54
CA ARG A 241 3.41 -17.06 5.18
C ARG A 241 3.25 -17.63 3.77
N ALA A 242 2.01 -17.93 3.36
CA ALA A 242 1.67 -18.35 2.02
C ALA A 242 2.05 -17.28 0.97
N ILE A 243 1.74 -16.01 1.23
CA ILE A 243 2.14 -14.87 0.39
C ILE A 243 3.67 -14.75 0.32
N MET A 244 4.36 -14.78 1.46
CA MET A 244 5.83 -14.71 1.50
C MET A 244 6.48 -15.87 0.73
N ARG A 245 5.94 -17.08 0.86
CA ARG A 245 6.42 -18.26 0.14
C ARG A 245 6.33 -18.07 -1.37
N MET A 246 5.20 -17.55 -1.86
CA MET A 246 5.01 -17.25 -3.28
C MET A 246 5.99 -16.17 -3.78
N GLN A 247 6.16 -15.07 -3.02
CA GLN A 247 7.09 -14.01 -3.39
C GLN A 247 8.53 -14.51 -3.48
N ASN A 248 8.97 -15.29 -2.50
CA ASN A 248 10.30 -15.89 -2.50
C ASN A 248 10.48 -16.87 -3.68
N MET A 249 9.44 -17.63 -4.05
CA MET A 249 9.49 -18.52 -5.21
C MET A 249 9.66 -17.74 -6.52
N MET A 250 8.83 -16.72 -6.74
CA MET A 250 8.90 -15.88 -7.93
C MET A 250 10.27 -15.19 -8.03
N TRP A 251 10.80 -14.69 -6.90
CA TRP A 251 12.12 -14.07 -6.89
C TRP A 251 13.23 -15.05 -7.27
N ARG A 252 13.21 -16.27 -6.73
CA ARG A 252 14.16 -17.34 -7.07
C ARG A 252 14.10 -17.75 -8.55
N LEU A 253 12.91 -17.73 -9.17
CA LEU A 253 12.74 -18.03 -10.59
C LEU A 253 13.28 -16.91 -11.50
N LEU A 254 13.27 -15.65 -11.03
CA LEU A 254 13.76 -14.50 -11.79
C LEU A 254 15.28 -14.29 -11.64
N GLU A 255 15.86 -14.65 -10.49
CA GLU A 255 17.29 -14.54 -10.21
C GLU A 255 18.05 -15.74 -10.83
N GLY A 256 18.07 -15.76 -12.16
CA GLY A 256 18.42 -16.92 -12.97
C GLY A 256 19.89 -17.27 -13.04
N ASP A 257 20.53 -17.64 -11.93
CA ASP A 257 21.76 -18.46 -11.88
C ASP A 257 22.15 -19.03 -10.49
N SER A 258 21.53 -18.63 -9.37
CA SER A 258 21.98 -19.06 -8.02
C SER A 258 21.09 -20.09 -7.32
N CYS A 259 19.85 -20.27 -7.77
CA CYS A 259 18.88 -21.10 -7.05
C CYS A 259 18.00 -21.94 -7.98
N TYR A 260 18.24 -23.25 -8.01
CA TYR A 260 17.37 -24.19 -8.72
C TYR A 260 16.01 -24.29 -8.03
N VAL A 261 14.93 -24.10 -8.79
CA VAL A 261 13.55 -24.36 -8.38
C VAL A 261 13.06 -25.60 -9.12
N SER A 262 12.64 -26.63 -8.37
CA SER A 262 12.12 -27.86 -8.97
C SER A 262 10.60 -27.81 -9.17
N GLU A 263 10.08 -28.63 -10.08
CA GLU A 263 8.64 -28.79 -10.29
C GLU A 263 7.92 -29.18 -9.00
N GLN A 264 8.52 -30.09 -8.21
CA GLN A 264 7.99 -30.49 -6.91
C GLN A 264 7.88 -29.31 -5.92
N GLN A 265 8.80 -28.35 -5.94
CA GLN A 265 8.72 -27.17 -5.09
C GLN A 265 7.57 -26.24 -5.51
N VAL A 266 7.29 -26.12 -6.81
CA VAL A 266 6.14 -25.38 -7.34
C VAL A 266 4.84 -26.07 -6.91
N LEU A 267 4.73 -27.38 -7.11
CA LEU A 267 3.56 -28.19 -6.70
C LEU A 267 3.25 -28.05 -5.21
N LEU A 268 4.27 -28.20 -4.35
CA LEU A 268 4.11 -28.01 -2.90
C LEU A 268 3.61 -26.60 -2.55
N THR A 269 4.07 -25.59 -3.29
CA THR A 269 3.66 -24.21 -3.05
C THR A 269 2.21 -23.99 -3.48
N LEU A 270 1.79 -24.52 -4.63
CA LEU A 270 0.39 -24.46 -5.08
C LEU A 270 -0.54 -25.19 -4.10
N ALA A 271 -0.14 -26.36 -3.59
CA ALA A 271 -0.90 -27.11 -2.59
C ALA A 271 -1.06 -26.31 -1.28
N VAL A 272 -0.01 -25.60 -0.84
CA VAL A 272 -0.09 -24.69 0.32
C VAL A 272 -1.07 -23.55 0.07
N ILE A 273 -1.02 -22.92 -1.11
CA ILE A 273 -1.95 -21.83 -1.45
C ILE A 273 -3.39 -22.34 -1.47
N GLN A 274 -3.64 -23.46 -2.13
CA GLN A 274 -4.96 -24.08 -2.17
C GLN A 274 -5.48 -24.43 -0.78
N GLY A 275 -4.63 -25.04 0.06
CA GLY A 275 -4.96 -25.34 1.45
C GLY A 275 -5.31 -24.09 2.24
N THR A 276 -4.55 -23.01 2.03
CA THR A 276 -4.76 -21.71 2.67
C THR A 276 -6.12 -21.12 2.27
N LEU A 277 -6.45 -21.12 0.97
CA LEU A 277 -7.72 -20.60 0.46
C LEU A 277 -8.94 -21.36 1.02
N HIS A 278 -8.83 -22.69 1.17
CA HIS A 278 -9.95 -23.53 1.63
C HIS A 278 -10.13 -23.62 3.14
N ASN A 279 -9.05 -23.58 3.92
CA ASN A 279 -9.07 -24.05 5.31
C ASN A 279 -8.69 -22.98 6.34
N ARG A 280 -8.28 -21.78 5.92
CA ARG A 280 -7.86 -20.70 6.83
C ARG A 280 -8.99 -19.70 7.03
N GLY A 281 -9.65 -19.77 8.19
CA GLY A 281 -10.71 -18.82 8.58
C GLY A 281 -10.20 -17.39 8.89
N ASP A 282 -8.89 -17.21 9.02
CA ASP A 282 -8.20 -15.92 9.23
C ASP A 282 -7.79 -15.24 7.90
N LEU A 283 -8.16 -15.84 6.76
CA LEU A 283 -7.92 -15.27 5.45
C LEU A 283 -8.81 -14.04 5.21
N ILE A 284 -8.17 -12.88 5.07
CA ILE A 284 -8.84 -11.61 4.81
C ILE A 284 -9.22 -11.47 3.31
N PRO A 285 -10.31 -10.76 2.96
CA PRO A 285 -10.78 -10.64 1.56
C PRO A 285 -9.75 -10.05 0.59
N SER A 286 -8.82 -9.22 1.05
CA SER A 286 -7.72 -8.70 0.22
C SER A 286 -6.69 -9.77 -0.12
N ALA A 287 -6.34 -10.62 0.84
CA ALA A 287 -5.42 -11.73 0.64
C ALA A 287 -6.06 -12.83 -0.21
N GLU A 288 -7.35 -13.07 -0.04
CA GLU A 288 -8.14 -13.99 -0.87
C GLU A 288 -8.13 -13.60 -2.36
N ARG A 289 -8.24 -12.31 -2.68
CA ARG A 289 -8.12 -11.83 -4.07
C ARG A 289 -6.68 -11.79 -4.58
N LEU A 290 -5.72 -11.53 -3.68
CA LEU A 290 -4.31 -11.42 -4.03
C LEU A 290 -3.70 -12.76 -4.43
N LEU A 291 -3.98 -13.82 -3.67
CA LEU A 291 -3.36 -15.14 -3.86
C LEU A 291 -3.57 -15.70 -5.28
N PRO A 292 -4.79 -15.72 -5.86
CA PRO A 292 -5.02 -16.14 -7.24
C PRO A 292 -4.29 -15.29 -8.28
N SER A 293 -4.16 -13.98 -8.04
CA SER A 293 -3.39 -13.08 -8.91
C SER A 293 -1.89 -13.40 -8.87
N MET A 294 -1.34 -13.71 -7.69
CA MET A 294 0.05 -14.12 -7.56
C MET A 294 0.31 -15.49 -8.20
N VAL A 295 -0.69 -16.37 -8.19
CA VAL A 295 -0.64 -17.67 -8.88
C VAL A 295 -0.59 -17.46 -10.40
N LEU A 296 -1.33 -16.48 -10.94
CA LEU A 296 -1.17 -16.06 -12.34
C LEU A 296 0.23 -15.53 -12.63
N ASP A 297 0.74 -14.61 -11.79
CA ASP A 297 2.10 -14.07 -11.96
C ASP A 297 3.14 -15.20 -11.99
N LEU A 298 3.03 -16.19 -11.10
CA LEU A 298 3.89 -17.36 -11.07
C LEU A 298 3.77 -18.20 -12.35
N ALA A 299 2.56 -18.45 -12.84
CA ALA A 299 2.35 -19.19 -14.09
C ALA A 299 3.02 -18.48 -15.28
N VAL A 300 2.86 -17.16 -15.40
CA VAL A 300 3.47 -16.36 -16.47
C VAL A 300 5.00 -16.35 -16.34
N ILE A 301 5.55 -16.25 -15.13
CA ILE A 301 7.00 -16.35 -14.88
C ILE A 301 7.55 -17.72 -15.32
N LEU A 302 6.83 -18.81 -15.02
CA LEU A 302 7.23 -20.15 -15.46
C LEU A 302 7.17 -20.28 -16.99
N VAL A 303 6.13 -19.79 -17.64
CA VAL A 303 6.05 -19.77 -19.11
C VAL A 303 7.23 -18.99 -19.71
N ALA A 304 7.55 -17.82 -19.14
CA ALA A 304 8.62 -16.96 -19.64
C ALA A 304 10.02 -17.55 -19.40
N HIS A 305 10.32 -18.06 -18.20
CA HIS A 305 11.69 -18.42 -17.81
C HIS A 305 11.96 -19.93 -17.72
N HIS A 306 10.92 -20.75 -17.54
CA HIS A 306 11.02 -22.20 -17.37
C HIS A 306 9.90 -22.96 -18.14
N PRO A 307 9.73 -22.74 -19.46
CA PRO A 307 8.64 -23.35 -20.23
C PRO A 307 8.63 -24.89 -20.18
N ASP A 308 9.79 -25.52 -19.94
CA ASP A 308 9.90 -26.98 -19.78
C ASP A 308 9.17 -27.53 -18.55
N MET A 309 8.96 -26.69 -17.51
CA MET A 309 8.27 -27.11 -16.28
C MET A 309 6.76 -27.07 -16.42
N MET A 310 6.22 -26.39 -17.45
CA MET A 310 4.78 -26.24 -17.68
C MET A 310 4.19 -27.49 -18.31
N THR A 311 4.21 -28.60 -17.55
CA THR A 311 3.57 -29.87 -17.90
C THR A 311 2.06 -29.79 -17.67
N THR A 312 1.29 -30.67 -18.31
CA THR A 312 -0.17 -30.77 -18.07
C THR A 312 -0.49 -31.05 -16.60
N GLY A 313 0.31 -31.91 -15.94
CA GLY A 313 0.15 -32.20 -14.51
C GLY A 313 0.39 -30.97 -13.63
N LEU A 314 1.33 -30.10 -13.98
CA LEU A 314 1.50 -28.84 -13.26
C LEU A 314 0.34 -27.87 -13.53
N MET A 315 -0.12 -27.77 -14.78
CA MET A 315 -1.27 -26.92 -15.15
C MET A 315 -2.56 -27.31 -14.40
N GLU A 316 -2.78 -28.60 -14.15
CA GLU A 316 -3.90 -29.11 -13.33
C GLU A 316 -3.91 -28.48 -11.93
N HIS A 317 -2.74 -28.33 -11.30
CA HIS A 317 -2.64 -27.75 -9.97
C HIS A 317 -2.90 -26.24 -9.96
N PHE A 318 -2.48 -25.55 -11.02
CA PHE A 318 -2.83 -24.13 -11.22
C PHE A 318 -4.35 -23.95 -11.37
N VAL A 319 -4.99 -24.74 -12.24
CA VAL A 319 -6.44 -24.79 -12.43
C VAL A 319 -7.18 -25.08 -11.12
N SER A 320 -6.69 -26.04 -10.35
CA SER A 320 -7.28 -26.43 -9.06
C SER A 320 -7.31 -25.27 -8.05
N VAL A 321 -6.33 -24.35 -8.09
CA VAL A 321 -6.31 -23.16 -7.24
C VAL A 321 -7.32 -22.11 -7.71
N TRP A 322 -7.47 -21.90 -9.02
CA TRP A 322 -8.41 -20.91 -9.55
C TRP A 322 -9.88 -21.33 -9.42
N HIS A 323 -10.18 -22.64 -9.47
CA HIS A 323 -11.54 -23.14 -9.22
C HIS A 323 -12.07 -22.84 -7.81
N VAL A 324 -11.19 -22.59 -6.84
CA VAL A 324 -11.56 -22.28 -5.46
C VAL A 324 -12.19 -20.89 -5.32
N CYS A 325 -11.94 -20.02 -6.30
CA CYS A 325 -12.33 -18.62 -6.23
C CYS A 325 -13.58 -18.38 -7.08
N GLU A 326 -14.74 -18.26 -6.43
CA GLU A 326 -16.06 -18.04 -7.08
C GLU A 326 -16.07 -16.83 -8.03
N GLU A 327 -15.29 -15.79 -7.72
CA GLU A 327 -15.06 -14.62 -8.59
C GLU A 327 -13.55 -14.45 -8.81
N CYS A 328 -12.97 -15.29 -9.66
CA CYS A 328 -11.54 -15.24 -9.95
C CYS A 328 -11.17 -14.05 -10.87
N ASP A 329 -11.14 -12.85 -10.30
CA ASP A 329 -10.52 -11.67 -10.94
C ASP A 329 -9.03 -11.91 -11.29
N GLY A 330 -8.41 -12.92 -10.68
CA GLY A 330 -7.00 -13.26 -10.86
C GLY A 330 -6.59 -13.53 -12.31
N LEU A 331 -7.50 -13.99 -13.18
CA LEU A 331 -7.21 -14.28 -14.60
C LEU A 331 -7.55 -13.14 -15.56
N THR A 332 -8.12 -12.03 -15.06
CA THR A 332 -8.55 -10.89 -15.90
C THR A 332 -7.41 -10.16 -16.59
N ARG A 333 -6.16 -10.37 -16.13
CA ARG A 333 -4.96 -9.68 -16.63
C ARG A 333 -3.92 -10.64 -17.18
N LEU A 334 -4.34 -11.83 -17.61
CA LEU A 334 -3.43 -12.82 -18.18
C LEU A 334 -2.78 -12.29 -19.47
N LEU A 335 -3.59 -11.82 -20.43
CA LEU A 335 -3.11 -11.09 -21.60
C LEU A 335 -3.15 -9.58 -21.33
N CYS A 336 -2.08 -9.06 -20.74
CA CYS A 336 -1.88 -7.63 -20.52
C CYS A 336 -0.51 -7.17 -21.01
N PRO A 337 -0.31 -5.86 -21.25
CA PRO A 337 0.93 -5.39 -21.83
C PRO A 337 2.19 -5.77 -21.03
N ARG A 338 2.11 -5.74 -19.69
CA ARG A 338 3.17 -6.18 -18.79
C ARG A 338 3.60 -7.62 -19.05
N ASN A 339 2.64 -8.53 -19.19
CA ASN A 339 2.93 -9.95 -19.35
C ASN A 339 3.50 -10.24 -20.75
N MET A 340 3.00 -9.56 -21.79
CA MET A 340 3.54 -9.71 -23.15
C MET A 340 5.00 -9.27 -23.23
N LEU A 341 5.35 -8.16 -22.57
CA LEU A 341 6.74 -7.69 -22.49
C LEU A 341 7.62 -8.64 -21.67
N LEU A 342 7.10 -9.23 -20.59
CA LEU A 342 7.84 -10.23 -19.82
C LEU A 342 8.18 -11.46 -20.68
N LEU A 343 7.21 -11.94 -21.47
CA LEU A 343 7.38 -13.10 -22.35
C LEU A 343 8.35 -12.80 -23.51
N SER A 344 8.32 -11.59 -24.07
CA SER A 344 9.23 -11.19 -25.15
C SER A 344 10.68 -11.01 -24.69
N GLN A 345 10.90 -10.80 -23.39
CA GLN A 345 12.23 -10.69 -22.78
C GLN A 345 12.81 -12.04 -22.31
N SER A 346 12.16 -13.15 -22.64
CA SER A 346 12.64 -14.48 -22.29
C SER A 346 14.01 -14.80 -22.91
N ARG A 347 14.81 -15.59 -22.18
CA ARG A 347 16.08 -16.16 -22.68
C ARG A 347 15.87 -17.37 -23.60
N HIS A 348 14.66 -17.95 -23.62
CA HIS A 348 14.32 -19.10 -24.45
C HIS A 348 13.89 -18.67 -25.85
N ALA A 349 13.93 -19.60 -26.80
CA ALA A 349 13.43 -19.34 -28.15
C ALA A 349 11.96 -18.92 -28.11
N ALA A 350 11.61 -17.82 -28.79
CA ALA A 350 10.26 -17.25 -28.76
C ALA A 350 9.17 -18.29 -29.08
N GLY A 351 9.35 -19.11 -30.12
CA GLY A 351 8.40 -20.17 -30.45
C GLY A 351 8.07 -21.10 -29.27
N LYS A 352 9.07 -21.47 -28.46
CA LYS A 352 8.87 -22.33 -27.28
C LYS A 352 8.02 -21.64 -26.20
N VAL A 353 8.32 -20.38 -25.90
CA VAL A 353 7.61 -19.59 -24.88
C VAL A 353 6.16 -19.33 -25.28
N TRP A 354 5.94 -18.92 -26.52
CA TRP A 354 4.60 -18.57 -27.01
C TRP A 354 3.74 -19.81 -27.29
N THR A 355 4.33 -20.94 -27.72
CA THR A 355 3.61 -22.23 -27.75
C THR A 355 3.27 -22.70 -26.33
N CYS A 356 4.15 -22.50 -25.35
CA CYS A 356 3.84 -22.80 -23.95
C CYS A 356 2.70 -21.94 -23.41
N LEU A 357 2.68 -20.63 -23.72
CA LEU A 357 1.57 -19.75 -23.37
C LEU A 357 0.26 -20.21 -24.03
N ALA A 358 0.30 -20.54 -25.32
CA ALA A 358 -0.86 -21.04 -26.06
C ALA A 358 -1.39 -22.35 -25.45
N GLY A 359 -0.50 -23.25 -25.05
CA GLY A 359 -0.86 -24.47 -24.33
C GLY A 359 -1.55 -24.19 -23.00
N LEU A 360 -1.03 -23.25 -22.19
CA LEU A 360 -1.67 -22.82 -20.95
C LEU A 360 -3.08 -22.23 -21.22
N LEU A 361 -3.20 -21.31 -22.18
CA LEU A 361 -4.47 -20.69 -22.55
C LEU A 361 -5.51 -21.71 -23.00
N ALA A 362 -5.14 -22.62 -23.91
CA ALA A 362 -6.01 -23.69 -24.39
C ALA A 362 -6.44 -24.62 -23.25
N TYR A 363 -5.54 -24.91 -22.31
CA TYR A 363 -5.85 -25.70 -21.13
C TYR A 363 -6.84 -24.99 -20.20
N LEU A 364 -6.65 -23.70 -19.92
CA LEU A 364 -7.55 -22.89 -19.10
C LEU A 364 -8.95 -22.78 -19.70
N LEU A 365 -9.06 -22.66 -21.03
CA LEU A 365 -10.33 -22.68 -21.75
C LEU A 365 -11.00 -24.06 -21.65
N SER A 366 -10.23 -25.14 -21.81
CA SER A 366 -10.75 -26.52 -21.75
C SER A 366 -11.26 -26.90 -20.35
N CYS A 367 -10.68 -26.31 -19.30
CA CYS A 367 -11.14 -26.50 -17.92
C CYS A 367 -12.23 -25.49 -17.48
N GLU A 368 -12.70 -24.64 -18.39
CA GLU A 368 -13.71 -23.59 -18.13
C GLU A 368 -13.33 -22.59 -17.01
N VAL A 369 -12.03 -22.50 -16.67
CA VAL A 369 -11.52 -21.53 -15.69
C VAL A 369 -11.40 -20.15 -16.34
N LEU A 370 -11.00 -20.12 -17.61
CA LEU A 370 -11.01 -18.93 -18.44
C LEU A 370 -12.14 -19.06 -19.47
N LEU A 371 -13.08 -18.13 -19.44
CA LEU A 371 -14.18 -18.11 -20.41
C LEU A 371 -13.74 -17.52 -21.75
N PRO A 372 -14.25 -18.02 -22.88
CA PRO A 372 -13.99 -17.47 -24.22
C PRO A 372 -14.18 -15.94 -24.27
N ASP A 373 -15.34 -15.43 -23.83
CA ASP A 373 -15.65 -13.99 -23.78
C ASP A 373 -14.59 -13.16 -23.03
N LYS A 374 -14.02 -13.72 -21.96
CA LYS A 374 -12.99 -13.04 -21.15
C LYS A 374 -11.64 -13.01 -21.85
N LEU A 375 -11.32 -14.06 -22.60
CA LEU A 375 -10.12 -14.08 -23.42
C LEU A 375 -10.24 -13.09 -24.60
N GLU A 376 -11.38 -13.06 -25.28
CA GLU A 376 -11.67 -12.10 -26.36
C GLU A 376 -11.46 -10.66 -25.88
N GLN A 377 -12.07 -10.30 -24.73
CA GLN A 377 -11.93 -8.97 -24.14
C GLN A 377 -10.48 -8.60 -23.87
N GLN A 378 -9.67 -9.55 -23.36
CA GLN A 378 -8.26 -9.30 -23.10
C GLN A 378 -7.45 -9.14 -24.39
N CYS A 379 -7.71 -9.94 -25.44
CA CYS A 379 -7.08 -9.78 -26.75
C CYS A 379 -7.40 -8.41 -27.37
N VAL A 380 -8.67 -8.00 -27.36
CA VAL A 380 -9.08 -6.68 -27.88
C VAL A 380 -8.43 -5.55 -27.08
N ALA A 381 -8.43 -5.64 -25.76
CA ALA A 381 -7.78 -4.64 -24.91
C ALA A 381 -6.25 -4.57 -25.14
N LEU A 382 -5.63 -5.70 -25.44
CA LEU A 382 -4.21 -5.75 -25.77
C LEU A 382 -3.90 -4.99 -27.07
N LEU A 383 -4.71 -5.17 -28.11
CA LEU A 383 -4.53 -4.54 -29.43
C LEU A 383 -4.88 -3.06 -29.47
N GLN A 384 -5.53 -2.52 -28.42
CA GLN A 384 -5.69 -1.07 -28.25
C GLN A 384 -4.38 -0.36 -27.88
N SER A 385 -3.34 -1.11 -27.48
CA SER A 385 -2.02 -0.57 -27.18
C SER A 385 -1.12 -0.60 -28.42
N THR A 386 -0.11 0.26 -28.46
CA THR A 386 0.90 0.26 -29.54
C THR A 386 1.95 -0.82 -29.29
N TRP A 387 2.23 -1.62 -30.31
CA TRP A 387 3.13 -2.78 -30.23
C TRP A 387 4.17 -2.77 -31.36
N PRO A 388 5.43 -3.15 -31.10
CA PRO A 388 6.39 -3.45 -32.14
C PRO A 388 5.91 -4.64 -32.99
N GLN A 389 6.24 -4.63 -34.28
CA GLN A 389 5.76 -5.64 -35.21
C GLN A 389 6.15 -7.07 -34.84
N GLU A 390 7.36 -7.24 -34.32
CA GLU A 390 7.83 -8.55 -33.84
C GLU A 390 6.92 -9.13 -32.75
N ILE A 391 6.39 -8.28 -31.86
CA ILE A 391 5.48 -8.70 -30.79
C ILE A 391 4.09 -9.00 -31.34
N LEU A 392 3.60 -8.22 -32.30
CA LEU A 392 2.32 -8.50 -32.97
C LEU A 392 2.33 -9.85 -33.69
N ASN A 393 3.41 -10.18 -34.39
CA ASN A 393 3.58 -11.48 -35.04
C ASN A 393 3.58 -12.64 -34.03
N LEU A 394 4.17 -12.45 -32.85
CA LEU A 394 4.19 -13.45 -31.78
C LEU A 394 2.81 -13.61 -31.12
N ILE A 395 2.07 -12.51 -30.95
CA ILE A 395 0.67 -12.54 -30.49
C ILE A 395 -0.20 -13.28 -31.50
N ALA A 396 -0.09 -12.97 -32.80
CA ALA A 396 -0.81 -13.66 -33.87
C ALA A 396 -0.51 -15.16 -33.88
N PHE A 397 0.77 -15.52 -33.79
CA PHE A 397 1.19 -16.92 -33.65
C PHE A 397 0.56 -17.59 -32.44
N CYS A 398 0.57 -16.95 -31.27
CA CYS A 398 -0.03 -17.48 -30.06
C CYS A 398 -1.54 -17.70 -30.21
N ILE A 399 -2.27 -16.74 -30.79
CA ILE A 399 -3.71 -16.85 -31.03
C ILE A 399 -4.03 -18.03 -31.94
N ARG A 400 -3.31 -18.19 -33.06
CA ARG A 400 -3.46 -19.35 -33.97
C ARG A 400 -3.19 -20.67 -33.26
N GLU A 401 -2.16 -20.70 -32.43
CA GLU A 401 -1.79 -21.91 -31.70
C GLU A 401 -2.82 -22.26 -30.62
N VAL A 402 -3.40 -21.26 -29.93
CA VAL A 402 -4.55 -21.48 -29.03
C VAL A 402 -5.71 -22.07 -29.80
N MET A 403 -6.06 -21.53 -30.96
CA MET A 403 -7.14 -22.04 -31.80
C MET A 403 -6.90 -23.48 -32.25
N ARG A 404 -5.66 -23.81 -32.64
CA ARG A 404 -5.26 -25.16 -33.02
C ARG A 404 -5.40 -26.16 -31.86
N LEU A 405 -5.03 -25.75 -30.65
CA LEU A 405 -5.05 -26.62 -29.45
C LEU A 405 -6.44 -26.72 -28.81
N TYR A 406 -7.24 -25.66 -28.86
CA TYR A 406 -8.58 -25.57 -28.27
C TYR A 406 -9.70 -25.95 -29.25
N CYS A 407 -9.38 -26.56 -30.40
CA CYS A 407 -10.26 -26.82 -31.55
C CYS A 407 -11.49 -27.75 -31.27
N ALA A 408 -11.88 -27.94 -30.01
CA ALA A 408 -13.09 -28.61 -29.55
C ALA A 408 -14.27 -27.66 -29.22
N SER A 409 -14.11 -26.34 -29.34
CA SER A 409 -15.19 -25.38 -29.07
C SER A 409 -16.28 -25.39 -30.15
N LYS A 410 -17.55 -25.50 -29.73
CA LYS A 410 -18.74 -25.36 -30.58
C LYS A 410 -19.11 -23.89 -30.87
N ASP A 411 -18.33 -22.94 -30.35
CA ASP A 411 -18.62 -21.51 -30.52
C ASP A 411 -17.95 -20.95 -31.78
N TYR A 412 -18.75 -20.89 -32.85
CA TYR A 412 -18.36 -20.32 -34.13
C TYR A 412 -18.00 -18.84 -34.03
N LYS A 413 -18.64 -18.08 -33.14
CA LYS A 413 -18.40 -16.63 -32.99
C LYS A 413 -17.02 -16.37 -32.40
N PHE A 414 -16.66 -17.10 -31.35
CA PHE A 414 -15.34 -17.03 -30.74
C PHE A 414 -14.23 -17.38 -31.74
N THR A 415 -14.45 -18.46 -32.50
CA THR A 415 -13.50 -18.92 -33.52
C THR A 415 -13.24 -17.84 -34.58
N LEU A 416 -14.31 -17.27 -35.12
CA LEU A 416 -14.23 -16.23 -36.15
C LEU A 416 -13.52 -14.96 -35.63
N LEU A 417 -13.79 -14.56 -34.38
CA LEU A 417 -13.14 -13.38 -33.81
C LEU A 417 -11.64 -13.62 -33.59
N MET A 418 -11.25 -14.79 -33.08
CA MET A 418 -9.84 -15.11 -32.85
C MET A 418 -9.06 -15.24 -34.17
N GLU A 419 -9.67 -15.79 -35.22
CA GLU A 419 -9.11 -15.77 -36.58
C GLU A 419 -8.90 -14.34 -37.06
N TRP A 420 -9.95 -13.50 -36.98
CA TRP A 420 -9.86 -12.09 -37.35
C TRP A 420 -8.80 -11.33 -36.55
N LEU A 421 -8.69 -11.56 -35.24
CA LEU A 421 -7.68 -10.93 -34.39
C LEU A 421 -6.26 -11.34 -34.81
N SER A 422 -6.06 -12.61 -35.17
CA SER A 422 -4.77 -13.08 -35.68
C SER A 422 -4.42 -12.42 -37.01
N GLU A 423 -5.38 -12.35 -37.95
CA GLU A 423 -5.18 -11.71 -39.25
C GLU A 423 -4.89 -10.21 -39.08
N MET A 424 -5.61 -9.52 -38.20
CA MET A 424 -5.37 -8.09 -37.92
C MET A 424 -3.98 -7.83 -37.35
N CYS A 425 -3.45 -8.71 -36.50
CA CYS A 425 -2.08 -8.60 -35.99
C CYS A 425 -1.03 -8.69 -37.11
N ASP A 426 -1.30 -9.53 -38.12
CA ASP A 426 -0.46 -9.66 -39.30
C ASP A 426 -0.68 -8.49 -40.29
N ASP A 427 -1.88 -7.93 -40.40
CA ASP A 427 -2.19 -6.82 -41.32
C ASP A 427 -1.68 -5.45 -40.85
N ILE A 428 -1.67 -5.21 -39.53
CA ILE A 428 -1.01 -4.04 -38.93
C ILE A 428 0.48 -4.03 -39.32
N ALA A 429 1.07 -5.19 -39.63
CA ALA A 429 2.44 -5.32 -40.13
C ALA A 429 2.72 -4.68 -41.48
N PHE A 430 1.69 -4.48 -42.31
CA PHE A 430 1.83 -3.98 -43.67
C PHE A 430 1.52 -2.48 -43.78
N SER A 431 1.25 -1.81 -42.66
CA SER A 431 0.78 -0.42 -42.62
C SER A 431 1.87 0.62 -42.33
N ASP A 432 3.10 0.19 -42.04
CA ASP A 432 4.34 0.99 -41.98
C ASP A 432 5.25 0.63 -43.17
#